data_AF-A0A413IHE8-F1
#
_entry.id   AF-A0A413IHE8-F1
#
_cell.length_a   1.000
_cell.length_b   1.000
_cell.length_c   1.000
_cell.angle_alpha   90.00
_cell.angle_beta   90.00
_cell.angle_gamma   90.00
#
_symmetry.space_group_name_H-M   'P 1'
#
loop_
_entity.id
_entity.type
_entity.pdbx_description
1 polymer ?
#
loop_
_entity_poly.entity_id
_entity_poly.type
_entity_poly.pdbx_seq_one_letter_code
_entity_poly.pdbx_strand_id
1 'polypeptide(L)'
;MYIYRLQILSSKSCSEEQLNNIIGVSSNFLYANWGIEIIQSGENFSEILVYFLSLLEGKYEKLESIGISRENISIWILYEYEGQCNMEYDPESMKKLGESGILLCISCWEK
;
A
#
# COMPACT_ATOMS: atom_id res chain seq x y z
N MET A 1 5.18 14.58 -9.07
CA MET A 1 3.88 14.20 -8.47
C MET A 1 4.07 12.88 -7.73
N TYR A 2 3.56 12.74 -6.51
CA TYR A 2 3.58 11.46 -5.79
C TYR A 2 2.20 10.81 -5.79
N ILE A 3 2.16 9.51 -6.04
CA ILE A 3 0.98 8.68 -5.86
C ILE A 3 1.38 7.49 -5.00
N TYR A 4 0.72 7.33 -3.87
CA TYR A 4 0.94 6.23 -2.94
C TYR A 4 -0.27 5.31 -2.98
N ARG A 5 -0.04 4.00 -3.03
CA ARG A 5 -1.13 3.03 -2.99
C ARG A 5 -0.87 1.93 -1.98
N LEU A 6 -1.90 1.55 -1.24
CA LEU A 6 -1.99 0.25 -0.61
C LEU A 6 -3.07 -0.52 -1.34
N GLN A 7 -2.74 -1.68 -1.90
CA GLN A 7 -3.71 -2.45 -2.70
C GLN A 7 -3.68 -3.93 -2.37
N ILE A 8 -4.85 -4.55 -2.50
CA ILE A 8 -5.06 -5.99 -2.38
C ILE A 8 -5.47 -6.51 -3.76
N LEU A 9 -4.66 -7.42 -4.30
CA LEU A 9 -4.92 -8.13 -5.55
C LEU A 9 -4.97 -9.63 -5.26
N SER A 10 -6.16 -10.21 -5.33
CA SER A 10 -6.40 -11.63 -5.12
C SER A 10 -7.18 -12.24 -6.27
N SER A 11 -6.82 -13.47 -6.63
CA SER A 11 -7.54 -14.28 -7.61
C SER A 11 -8.86 -14.84 -7.06
N LYS A 12 -9.06 -14.79 -5.74
CA LYS A 12 -10.33 -15.17 -5.08
C LYS A 12 -11.27 -13.97 -5.01
N SER A 13 -12.54 -14.20 -5.27
CA SER A 13 -13.58 -13.18 -5.09
C SER A 13 -13.81 -12.92 -3.60
N CYS A 14 -13.38 -11.76 -3.12
CA CYS A 14 -13.82 -11.17 -1.85
C CYS A 14 -14.57 -9.88 -2.16
N SER A 15 -15.63 -9.57 -1.40
CA SER A 15 -16.37 -8.33 -1.61
C SER A 15 -15.58 -7.14 -1.04
N GLU A 16 -15.65 -6.00 -1.72
CA GLU A 16 -15.05 -4.76 -1.25
C GLU A 16 -15.60 -4.37 0.13
N GLU A 17 -16.91 -4.54 0.37
CA GLU A 17 -17.55 -4.28 1.66
C GLU A 17 -16.93 -5.11 2.80
N GLN A 18 -16.62 -6.38 2.56
CA GLN A 18 -15.98 -7.23 3.54
C GLN A 18 -14.56 -6.76 3.87
N LEU A 19 -13.80 -6.32 2.86
CA LEU A 19 -12.46 -5.76 3.04
C LEU A 19 -12.50 -4.41 3.76
N ASN A 20 -13.45 -3.54 3.40
CA ASN A 20 -13.69 -2.27 4.08
C ASN A 20 -13.94 -2.49 5.58
N ASN A 21 -14.76 -3.49 5.93
CA ASN A 21 -15.08 -3.82 7.32
C ASN A 21 -13.88 -4.40 8.10
N ILE A 22 -13.03 -5.22 7.47
CA ILE A 22 -11.84 -5.79 8.12
C ILE A 22 -10.77 -4.70 8.33
N ILE A 23 -10.52 -3.87 7.32
CA ILE A 23 -9.47 -2.87 7.33
C ILE A 23 -9.91 -1.62 8.12
N GLY A 24 -11.22 -1.34 8.15
CA GLY A 24 -11.81 -0.23 8.91
C GLY A 24 -11.83 1.10 8.15
N VAL A 25 -11.56 1.08 6.84
CA VAL A 25 -11.64 2.24 5.95
C VAL A 25 -12.17 1.80 4.58
N SER A 26 -12.82 2.73 3.88
CA SER A 26 -13.35 2.46 2.54
C SER A 26 -12.25 2.52 1.48
N SER A 27 -12.30 1.58 0.53
CA SER A 27 -11.53 1.65 -0.71
C SER A 27 -11.85 2.95 -1.45
N ASN A 28 -10.84 3.58 -2.04
CA ASN A 28 -11.01 4.66 -3.01
C ASN A 28 -10.31 4.34 -4.35
N PHE A 29 -9.76 3.13 -4.49
CA PHE A 29 -9.02 2.70 -5.67
C PHE A 29 -9.76 1.58 -6.41
N LEU A 30 -10.20 1.87 -7.64
CA LEU A 30 -11.09 1.00 -8.42
C LEU A 30 -10.38 -0.07 -9.26
N TYR A 31 -9.05 -0.03 -9.34
CA TYR A 31 -8.26 -0.94 -10.20
C TYR A 31 -7.66 -2.13 -9.46
N ALA A 32 -8.14 -2.38 -8.23
CA ALA A 32 -7.78 -3.54 -7.42
C ALA A 32 -9.05 -4.17 -6.82
N ASN A 33 -8.93 -5.34 -6.17
CA ASN A 33 -10.05 -5.88 -5.40
C ASN A 33 -10.42 -4.97 -4.22
N TRP A 34 -9.41 -4.27 -3.68
CA TRP A 34 -9.53 -3.22 -2.68
C TRP A 34 -8.26 -2.38 -2.69
N GLY A 35 -8.35 -1.07 -2.47
CA GLY A 35 -7.16 -0.26 -2.28
C GLY A 35 -7.41 1.17 -1.85
N ILE A 36 -6.36 1.77 -1.30
CA ILE A 36 -6.28 3.20 -1.01
C ILE A 36 -5.26 3.81 -1.95
N GLU A 37 -5.64 4.90 -2.60
CA GLU A 37 -4.77 5.78 -3.37
C GLU A 37 -4.73 7.16 -2.71
N ILE A 38 -3.52 7.68 -2.53
CA ILE A 38 -3.25 9.04 -2.05
C ILE A 38 -2.40 9.73 -3.12
N ILE A 39 -2.95 10.80 -3.70
CA ILE A 39 -2.25 11.64 -4.67
C ILE A 39 -1.80 12.91 -3.98
N GLN A 40 -0.52 13.24 -4.08
CA GLN A 40 0.06 14.41 -3.45
C GLN A 40 0.94 15.20 -4.43
N SER A 41 0.74 16.52 -4.43
CA SER A 41 1.66 17.48 -5.04
C SER A 41 2.58 18.06 -3.96
N GLY A 42 3.87 18.22 -4.29
CA GLY A 42 4.85 18.77 -3.37
C GLY A 42 5.76 17.71 -2.76
N GLU A 43 6.02 17.80 -1.46
CA GLU A 43 7.02 17.01 -0.74
C GLU A 43 6.62 15.54 -0.57
N ASN A 44 7.63 14.69 -0.42
CA ASN A 44 7.48 13.26 -0.14
C ASN A 44 6.78 13.05 1.22
N PHE A 45 5.84 12.11 1.26
CA PHE A 45 5.23 11.65 2.50
C PHE A 45 6.09 10.54 3.10
N SER A 46 7.10 10.93 3.88
CA SER A 46 8.09 10.03 4.46
C SER A 46 7.49 8.90 5.31
N GLU A 47 6.35 9.14 5.98
CA GLU A 47 5.71 8.16 6.87
C GLU A 47 4.69 7.25 6.16
N ILE A 48 4.56 7.32 4.84
CA ILE A 48 3.51 6.59 4.11
C ILE A 48 3.56 5.07 4.33
N LEU A 49 4.77 4.50 4.41
CA LEU A 49 4.96 3.08 4.67
C LEU A 49 4.37 2.69 6.03
N VAL A 50 4.69 3.47 7.07
CA VAL A 50 4.20 3.25 8.43
C VAL A 50 2.68 3.40 8.49
N TYR A 51 2.14 4.43 7.83
CA TYR A 51 0.71 4.64 7.74
C TYR A 51 0.00 3.42 7.12
N PHE A 52 0.44 2.94 5.96
CA PHE A 52 -0.18 1.78 5.32
C PHE A 52 -0.03 0.48 6.12
N LEU A 53 1.13 0.26 6.76
CA LEU A 53 1.31 -0.91 7.63
C LEU A 53 0.37 -0.86 8.84
N SER A 54 0.14 0.32 9.43
CA SER A 54 -0.79 0.49 10.56
C SER A 54 -2.24 0.13 10.20
N LEU A 55 -2.64 0.29 8.93
CA LEU A 55 -3.96 -0.12 8.46
C LEU A 55 -4.14 -1.65 8.44
N LEU A 56 -3.05 -2.42 8.43
CA LEU A 56 -3.07 -3.89 8.33
C LEU A 56 -2.69 -4.58 9.65
N GLU A 57 -2.04 -3.85 10.55
CA GLU A 57 -1.60 -4.37 11.83
C GLU A 57 -2.77 -5.00 12.61
N GLY A 58 -2.55 -6.21 13.12
CA GLY A 58 -3.56 -6.99 13.85
C GLY A 58 -4.70 -7.56 12.98
N LYS A 59 -4.69 -7.39 11.66
CA LYS A 59 -5.77 -7.84 10.76
C LYS A 59 -5.41 -9.03 9.87
N TYR A 60 -4.14 -9.46 9.87
CA TYR A 60 -3.65 -10.53 8.98
C TYR A 60 -4.43 -11.84 9.12
N GLU A 61 -4.72 -12.31 10.34
CA GLU A 61 -5.48 -13.56 10.54
C GLU A 61 -6.90 -13.47 9.94
N LYS A 62 -7.56 -12.32 10.08
CA LYS A 62 -8.88 -12.09 9.50
C LYS A 62 -8.82 -12.06 7.97
N LEU A 63 -7.81 -11.39 7.41
CA LEU A 63 -7.56 -11.39 5.96
C LEU A 63 -7.26 -12.81 5.43
N GLU A 64 -6.45 -13.58 6.14
CA GLU A 64 -6.12 -14.96 5.74
C GLU A 64 -7.36 -15.87 5.77
N SER A 65 -8.25 -15.70 6.75
CA SER A 65 -9.51 -16.48 6.86
C SER A 65 -10.45 -16.30 5.66
N ILE A 66 -10.31 -15.21 4.92
CA ILE A 66 -11.10 -14.89 3.72
C ILE A 66 -10.30 -15.14 2.43
N GLY A 67 -9.11 -15.74 2.56
CA GLY A 67 -8.26 -16.13 1.44
C GLY A 67 -7.36 -15.01 0.91
N ILE A 68 -7.11 -13.96 1.69
CA ILE A 68 -6.14 -12.90 1.38
C ILE A 68 -4.86 -13.17 2.18
N SER A 69 -3.82 -13.64 1.50
CA SER A 69 -2.47 -13.81 2.06
C SER A 69 -1.64 -12.53 1.87
N ARG A 70 -0.51 -12.42 2.58
CA ARG A 70 0.40 -11.25 2.49
C ARG A 70 0.91 -10.99 1.07
N GLU A 71 1.09 -12.04 0.28
CA GLU A 71 1.46 -11.97 -1.15
C GLU A 71 0.40 -11.29 -2.04
N ASN A 72 -0.85 -11.18 -1.58
CA ASN A 72 -1.89 -10.42 -2.29
C ASN A 72 -1.80 -8.92 -1.99
N ILE A 73 -1.01 -8.51 -1.00
CA ILE A 73 -0.95 -7.14 -0.50
C ILE A 73 0.33 -6.49 -1.03
N SER A 74 0.21 -5.29 -1.58
CA SER A 74 1.36 -4.51 -2.03
C SER A 74 1.20 -3.03 -1.71
N ILE A 75 2.31 -2.39 -1.38
CA ILE A 75 2.43 -0.94 -1.27
C ILE A 75 3.13 -0.44 -2.53
N TRP A 76 2.57 0.57 -3.18
CA TRP A 76 3.13 1.20 -4.37
C TRP A 76 3.49 2.65 -4.10
N ILE A 77 4.67 3.06 -4.56
CA ILE A 77 5.13 4.44 -4.56
C ILE A 77 5.43 4.79 -6.02
N LEU A 78 4.61 5.70 -6.54
CA LEU A 78 4.64 6.14 -7.93
C LEU A 78 5.07 7.61 -7.93
N TYR A 79 6.16 7.92 -8.63
CA TYR A 79 6.75 9.25 -8.57
C TYR A 79 7.10 9.78 -9.97
N GLU A 80 6.47 10.90 -10.31
CA GLU A 80 6.87 11.73 -11.45
C GLU A 80 7.94 12.73 -11.01
N TYR A 81 9.08 12.73 -11.70
CA TYR A 81 10.23 13.57 -11.38
C TYR A 81 10.72 14.40 -12.57
N GLU A 82 11.39 15.50 -12.28
CA GLU A 82 12.22 16.26 -13.23
C GLU A 82 13.66 16.24 -12.71
N GLY A 83 14.60 15.66 -13.47
CA GLY A 83 16.01 15.57 -13.10
C GLY A 83 16.37 14.37 -12.21
N GLN A 84 16.08 14.41 -10.91
CA GLN A 84 16.48 13.36 -9.97
C GLN A 84 15.30 12.62 -9.35
N CYS A 85 15.41 11.29 -9.30
CA CYS A 85 14.44 10.39 -8.68
C CYS A 85 14.98 9.80 -7.37
N ASN A 86 15.32 10.65 -6.41
CA ASN A 86 15.78 10.17 -5.11
C ASN A 86 14.58 9.86 -4.21
N MET A 87 14.60 8.69 -3.57
CA MET A 87 13.65 8.31 -2.54
C MET A 87 14.43 7.81 -1.33
N GLU A 88 14.06 8.30 -0.16
CA GLU A 88 14.72 7.97 1.10
C GLU A 88 13.71 7.32 2.04
N TYR A 89 14.13 6.24 2.69
CA TYR A 89 13.36 5.52 3.70
C TYR A 89 14.25 5.25 4.90
N ASP A 90 13.74 5.49 6.09
CA ASP A 90 14.49 5.23 7.30
C ASP A 90 14.59 3.71 7.59
N PRO A 91 15.66 3.26 8.28
CA PRO A 91 15.85 1.84 8.56
C PRO A 91 14.74 1.19 9.38
N GLU A 92 14.06 1.94 10.26
CA GLU A 92 13.02 1.39 11.13
C GLU A 92 11.76 1.06 10.33
N SER A 93 11.32 1.99 9.47
CA SER A 93 10.22 1.75 8.52
C SER A 93 10.52 0.58 7.60
N MET A 94 11.77 0.45 7.15
CA MET A 94 12.17 -0.65 6.27
C MET A 94 12.21 -2.00 6.97
N LYS A 95 12.61 -2.03 8.24
CA LYS A 95 12.53 -3.22 9.07
C LYS A 95 11.07 -3.66 9.26
N LYS A 96 10.17 -2.75 9.62
CA LYS A 96 8.73 -3.04 9.78
C LYS A 96 8.12 -3.60 8.49
N LEU A 97 8.48 -3.03 7.35
CA LEU A 97 8.02 -3.53 6.06
C LEU A 97 8.54 -4.94 5.79
N GLY A 98 9.83 -5.19 6.01
CA GLY A 98 10.42 -6.52 5.86
C GLY A 98 9.77 -7.59 6.75
N GLU A 99 9.52 -7.24 8.01
CA GLU A 99 8.84 -8.13 8.98
C GLU A 99 7.37 -8.36 8.64
N SER A 100 6.70 -7.39 7.99
CA SER A 100 5.31 -7.53 7.56
C SER A 100 5.12 -8.56 6.44
N GLY A 101 6.17 -8.84 5.66
CA GLY A 101 6.12 -9.71 4.48
C GLY A 101 5.33 -9.12 3.29
N ILE A 102 5.09 -7.81 3.28
CA ILE A 102 4.36 -7.09 2.24
C ILE A 102 5.33 -6.56 1.19
N LEU A 103 4.94 -6.69 -0.09
CA LEU A 103 5.73 -6.20 -1.22
C LEU A 103 5.72 -4.67 -1.31
N LEU A 104 6.90 -4.07 -1.46
CA LEU A 104 7.05 -2.68 -1.87
C LEU A 104 7.37 -2.59 -3.36
N CYS A 105 6.54 -1.86 -4.09
CA CYS A 105 6.73 -1.54 -5.50
C CYS A 105 7.03 -0.06 -5.65
N ILE A 106 8.13 0.27 -6.33
CA ILE A 106 8.48 1.65 -6.65
C ILE A 106 8.48 1.78 -8.17
N SER A 107 7.73 2.75 -8.70
CA SER A 107 7.76 3.11 -10.11
C SER A 107 7.98 4.60 -10.25
N CYS A 108 8.84 4.99 -11.16
CA CYS A 108 9.13 6.39 -11.43
C CYS A 108 9.10 6.67 -12.92
N TRP A 109 8.71 7.89 -13.29
CA TRP A 109 8.77 8.35 -14.67
C TRP A 109 9.23 9.79 -14.72
N GLU A 110 10.07 10.07 -15.71
CA GLU A 110 10.50 11.43 -16.02
C GLU A 110 9.40 12.13 -16.81
N LYS A 111 9.19 13.41 -16.51
CA LYS A 111 8.22 14.26 -17.19
C LYS A 111 8.73 14.83 -18.51
#